data_AF-A0A7J6X5I1-F1
#
_entry.id   AF-A0A7J6X5I1-F1
#
_cell.length_a   1.000
_cell.length_b   1.000
_cell.length_c   1.000
_cell.angle_alpha   90.00
_cell.angle_beta   90.00
_cell.angle_gamma   90.00
#
_symmetry.space_group_name_H-M   'P 1'
#
loop_
_entity.id
_entity.type
_entity.pdbx_description
1 polymer ?
#
loop_
_entity_poly.entity_id
_entity_poly.type
_entity_poly.pdbx_seq_one_letter_code
_entity_poly.pdbx_strand_id
1 'polypeptide(L)'
;MSSAKRSLQSTIDRYQRHTKDIQINNKEIEIVHGLKDDALNMTKKIDTLEASKRKLLGEDLASCSTDELQQLESQLEKSLRIIREKKTELYLQRIEQLKEKEMMLSEENAMLCDKVKFFNLVKIKLFCF
;
A
#
# COMPACT_ATOMS: atom_id res chain seq x y z
N MET A 1 9.67 -32.82 67.59
CA MET A 1 9.41 -33.35 66.22
C MET A 1 8.88 -32.32 65.20
N SER A 2 8.44 -31.10 65.58
CA SER A 2 7.94 -30.08 64.62
C SER A 2 9.03 -29.38 63.79
N SER A 3 10.23 -29.18 64.35
CA SER A 3 11.32 -28.42 63.69
C SER A 3 11.91 -29.14 62.46
N ALA A 4 12.16 -30.45 62.55
CA ALA A 4 12.69 -31.25 61.45
C ALA A 4 11.74 -31.32 60.24
N LYS A 5 10.42 -31.41 60.47
CA LYS A 5 9.41 -31.35 59.40
C LYS A 5 9.42 -30.00 58.69
N ARG A 6 9.60 -28.91 59.44
CA ARG A 6 9.68 -27.54 58.89
C ARG A 6 10.93 -27.34 58.03
N SER A 7 12.07 -27.90 58.45
CA SER A 7 13.34 -27.87 57.69
C SER A 7 13.26 -28.66 56.38
N LEU A 8 12.65 -29.85 56.43
CA LEU A 8 12.42 -30.67 55.24
C LEU A 8 11.48 -29.96 54.25
N GLN A 9 10.40 -29.36 54.73
CA GLN A 9 9.46 -28.62 53.89
C GLN A 9 10.13 -27.42 53.21
N SER A 10 10.93 -26.64 53.94
CA SER A 10 11.71 -25.52 53.38
C SER A 10 12.65 -25.96 52.27
N THR A 11 13.30 -27.13 52.45
CA THR A 11 14.19 -27.69 51.44
C THR A 11 13.44 -28.09 50.17
N ILE A 12 12.29 -28.76 50.33
CA ILE A 12 11.41 -29.14 49.20
C ILE A 12 10.92 -27.90 48.46
N ASP A 13 10.42 -26.90 49.18
CA ASP A 13 9.91 -25.65 48.59
C ASP A 13 11.02 -24.93 47.80
N ARG A 14 12.26 -24.93 48.30
CA ARG A 14 13.42 -24.35 47.60
C ARG A 14 13.71 -25.06 46.29
N TYR A 15 13.70 -26.40 46.28
CA TYR A 15 13.88 -27.17 45.04
C TYR A 15 12.73 -26.95 44.07
N GLN A 16 11.48 -26.92 44.54
CA GLN A 16 10.32 -26.64 43.68
C GLN A 16 10.38 -25.26 43.03
N ARG A 17 10.84 -24.23 43.76
CA ARG A 17 11.06 -22.89 43.18
C ARG A 17 12.14 -22.91 42.11
N HIS A 18 13.30 -23.48 42.43
CA HIS A 18 14.42 -23.57 41.49
C HIS A 18 14.05 -24.33 40.20
N THR A 19 13.31 -25.44 40.31
CA THR A 19 12.84 -26.19 39.12
C THR A 19 11.86 -25.37 38.28
N LYS A 20 10.95 -24.60 38.91
CA LYS A 20 10.04 -23.69 38.20
C LYS A 20 10.81 -22.58 37.48
N ASP A 21 11.80 -21.99 38.14
CA ASP A 21 12.63 -20.91 37.57
C ASP A 21 13.41 -21.41 36.34
N ILE A 22 13.98 -22.61 36.38
CA ILE A 22 14.60 -23.25 35.21
C ILE A 22 13.60 -23.44 34.07
N GLN A 23 12.38 -23.89 34.39
CA GLN A 23 11.33 -24.10 33.39
C GLN A 23 10.88 -22.80 32.73
N ILE A 24 10.79 -21.71 33.50
CA ILE A 24 10.47 -20.37 32.99
C ILE A 24 11.60 -19.88 32.08
N ASN A 25 12.85 -19.97 32.54
CA ASN A 25 14.01 -19.54 31.77
C ASN A 25 14.14 -20.33 30.45
N ASN A 26 13.88 -21.63 30.46
CA ASN A 26 13.87 -22.45 29.24
C ASN A 26 12.77 -22.01 28.25
N LYS A 27 11.56 -21.69 28.74
CA LYS A 27 10.48 -21.15 27.90
C LYS A 27 10.83 -19.77 27.33
N GLU A 28 11.44 -18.90 28.13
CA GLU A 28 11.90 -17.59 27.65
C GLU A 28 12.96 -17.73 26.55
N ILE A 29 13.93 -18.65 26.72
CA ILE A 29 14.93 -18.96 25.69
C ILE A 29 14.27 -19.48 24.41
N GLU A 30 13.28 -20.38 24.52
CA GLU A 30 12.54 -20.93 23.38
C GLU A 30 11.75 -19.84 22.63
N ILE A 31 11.10 -18.92 23.36
CA ILE A 31 10.40 -17.76 22.78
C ILE A 31 11.39 -16.85 22.05
N VAL A 32 12.51 -16.51 22.68
CA VAL A 32 13.55 -15.65 22.08
C VAL A 32 14.14 -16.30 20.83
N HIS A 33 14.34 -17.63 20.84
CA HIS A 33 14.79 -18.37 19.66
C HIS A 33 13.75 -18.33 18.54
N GLY A 34 12.48 -18.57 18.85
CA GLY A 34 11.39 -18.48 17.86
C GLY A 34 11.28 -17.09 17.22
N LEU A 35 11.34 -16.03 18.03
CA LEU A 35 11.34 -14.65 17.52
C LEU A 35 12.55 -14.35 16.64
N LYS A 36 13.72 -14.90 16.97
CA LYS A 36 14.93 -14.76 16.16
C LYS A 36 14.79 -15.47 14.82
N ASP A 37 14.24 -16.68 14.81
CA ASP A 37 13.99 -17.45 13.58
C ASP A 37 12.97 -16.73 12.69
N ASP A 38 11.90 -16.20 13.28
CA ASP A 38 10.89 -15.40 12.58
C ASP A 38 11.52 -14.15 11.97
N ALA A 39 12.36 -13.42 12.71
CA ALA A 39 13.09 -12.27 12.21
C ALA A 39 13.99 -12.64 11.02
N LEU A 40 14.74 -13.74 11.11
CA LEU A 40 15.58 -14.23 10.01
C LEU A 40 14.75 -14.61 8.78
N ASN A 41 13.59 -15.23 8.96
CA ASN A 41 12.68 -15.55 7.87
C ASN A 41 12.10 -14.31 7.20
N MET A 42 11.74 -13.28 7.98
CA MET A 42 11.29 -12.00 7.45
C MET A 42 12.38 -11.32 6.64
N THR A 43 13.63 -11.27 7.14
CA THR A 43 14.76 -10.68 6.42
C THR A 43 14.98 -11.38 5.08
N LYS A 44 15.02 -12.71 5.05
CA LYS A 44 15.13 -13.47 3.78
C LYS A 44 14.00 -13.15 2.81
N LYS A 45 12.78 -12.98 3.32
CA LYS A 45 11.61 -12.61 2.49
C LYS A 45 11.74 -11.21 1.91
N ILE A 46 12.29 -10.26 2.67
CA ILE A 46 12.61 -8.92 2.17
C ILE A 46 13.67 -9.00 1.06
N ASP A 47 14.78 -9.71 1.31
CA ASP A 47 15.88 -9.82 0.36
C ASP A 47 15.42 -10.42 -0.98
N THR A 48 14.57 -11.44 -0.94
CA THR A 48 14.00 -12.08 -2.13
C THR A 48 13.05 -11.14 -2.89
N LEU A 49 12.23 -10.36 -2.18
CA LEU A 49 11.35 -9.36 -2.79
C LEU A 49 12.15 -8.22 -3.42
N GLU A 50 13.21 -7.76 -2.76
CA GLU A 50 14.08 -6.70 -3.30
C GLU A 50 14.87 -7.17 -4.52
N ALA A 51 15.37 -8.41 -4.52
CA ALA A 51 15.99 -9.01 -5.69
C ALA A 51 15.01 -9.11 -6.86
N SER A 52 13.78 -9.56 -6.60
CA SER A 52 12.73 -9.60 -7.62
C SER A 52 12.38 -8.22 -8.18
N LYS A 53 12.28 -7.21 -7.31
CA LYS A 53 12.07 -5.81 -7.70
C LYS A 53 13.18 -5.29 -8.60
N ARG A 54 14.45 -5.52 -8.25
CA ARG A 54 15.60 -5.13 -9.08
C ARG A 54 15.52 -5.75 -10.48
N LYS A 55 15.23 -7.04 -10.57
CA LYS A 55 15.00 -7.72 -11.86
C LYS A 55 13.88 -7.04 -12.65
N LEU A 56 12.72 -6.76 -12.03
CA LEU A 56 11.61 -6.04 -12.67
C LEU A 56 11.98 -4.62 -13.17
N LEU A 57 12.98 -3.98 -12.54
CA LEU A 57 13.52 -2.68 -12.95
C LEU A 57 14.60 -2.79 -14.04
N GLY A 58 14.93 -4.01 -14.47
CA GLY A 58 15.97 -4.27 -15.47
C GLY A 58 17.38 -4.35 -14.89
N GLU A 59 17.51 -4.47 -13.57
CA GLU A 59 18.78 -4.57 -12.85
C GLU A 59 19.13 -6.05 -12.56
N ASP A 60 20.43 -6.35 -12.36
CA ASP A 60 20.95 -7.68 -11.96
C ASP A 60 20.51 -8.87 -12.86
N LEU A 61 20.20 -8.60 -14.12
CA LEU A 61 19.67 -9.59 -15.08
C LEU A 61 20.71 -10.61 -15.57
N ALA A 62 22.01 -10.35 -15.37
CA ALA A 62 23.09 -11.21 -15.86
C ALA A 62 23.04 -12.64 -15.27
N SER A 63 22.39 -12.81 -14.12
CA SER A 63 22.22 -14.12 -13.46
C SER A 63 20.93 -14.84 -13.84
N CYS A 64 20.05 -14.21 -14.64
CA CYS A 64 18.80 -14.81 -15.07
C CYS A 64 19.01 -15.76 -16.25
N SER A 65 18.30 -16.88 -16.21
CA SER A 65 18.14 -17.77 -17.35
C SER A 65 17.23 -17.14 -18.42
N THR A 66 17.29 -17.69 -19.65
CA THR A 66 16.41 -17.26 -20.74
C THR A 66 14.93 -17.40 -20.39
N ASP A 67 14.53 -18.47 -19.72
CA ASP A 67 13.14 -18.71 -19.32
C ASP A 67 12.67 -17.68 -18.29
N GLU A 68 13.51 -17.36 -17.30
CA GLU A 68 13.22 -16.31 -16.31
C GLU A 68 13.08 -14.93 -16.97
N LEU A 69 13.92 -14.62 -17.96
CA LEU A 69 13.85 -13.37 -18.71
C LEU A 69 12.56 -13.29 -19.54
N GLN A 70 12.16 -14.37 -20.20
CA GLN A 70 10.90 -14.43 -20.96
C GLN A 70 9.68 -14.28 -20.04
N GLN A 71 9.70 -14.91 -18.87
CA GLN A 71 8.63 -14.76 -17.89
C GLN A 71 8.54 -13.30 -17.39
N LEU A 72 9.69 -12.68 -17.10
CA LEU A 72 9.79 -11.30 -16.67
C LEU A 72 9.23 -10.34 -17.72
N GLU A 73 9.64 -10.51 -18.98
CA GLU A 73 9.16 -9.72 -20.11
C GLU A 73 7.64 -9.86 -20.28
N SER A 74 7.12 -11.08 -20.29
CA SER A 74 5.68 -11.35 -20.39
C SER A 74 4.87 -10.69 -19.27
N GLN A 75 5.37 -10.76 -18.03
CA GLN A 75 4.73 -10.11 -16.88
C GLN A 75 4.73 -8.58 -17.01
N LEU A 76 5.85 -7.99 -17.46
CA LEU A 76 5.98 -6.55 -17.67
C LEU A 76 5.07 -6.08 -18.80
N GLU A 77 5.05 -6.79 -19.93
CA GLU A 77 4.22 -6.45 -21.08
C GLU A 77 2.73 -6.47 -20.71
N LYS A 78 2.28 -7.53 -20.03
CA LYS A 78 0.90 -7.65 -19.54
C LYS A 78 0.53 -6.52 -18.59
N SER A 79 1.38 -6.23 -17.61
CA SER A 79 1.13 -5.16 -16.63
C SER A 79 1.09 -3.78 -17.29
N LEU A 80 2.01 -3.52 -18.22
CA LEU A 80 2.08 -2.27 -18.96
C LEU A 80 0.85 -2.06 -19.84
N ARG A 81 0.36 -3.12 -20.49
CA ARG A 81 -0.87 -3.12 -21.28
C ARG A 81 -2.06 -2.70 -20.41
N ILE A 82 -2.26 -3.36 -19.27
CA ILE A 82 -3.34 -3.03 -18.32
C ILE A 82 -3.26 -1.56 -17.85
N ILE A 83 -2.06 -1.08 -17.51
CA ILE A 83 -1.85 0.32 -17.10
C ILE A 83 -2.24 1.29 -18.23
N ARG A 84 -1.83 1.00 -19.46
CA ARG A 84 -2.13 1.85 -20.63
C ARG A 84 -3.62 1.87 -20.95
N GLU A 85 -4.29 0.71 -20.89
CA GLU A 85 -5.73 0.59 -21.09
C GLU A 85 -6.48 1.43 -20.07
N LYS A 86 -6.19 1.25 -18.77
CA LYS A 86 -6.82 2.03 -17.70
C LYS A 86 -6.55 3.54 -17.82
N LYS A 87 -5.32 3.92 -18.17
CA LYS A 87 -4.96 5.33 -18.39
C LYS A 87 -5.76 5.94 -19.55
N THR A 88 -5.94 5.18 -20.62
CA THR A 88 -6.71 5.59 -21.79
C THR A 88 -8.18 5.76 -21.43
N GLU A 89 -8.78 4.79 -20.74
CA GLU A 89 -10.16 4.85 -20.27
C GLU A 89 -10.41 6.09 -19.40
N LEU A 90 -9.55 6.35 -18.42
CA LEU A 90 -9.65 7.54 -17.55
C LEU A 90 -9.54 8.85 -18.33
N TYR A 91 -8.65 8.93 -19.33
CA TYR A 91 -8.56 10.13 -20.16
C TYR A 91 -9.77 10.33 -21.05
N LEU A 92 -10.33 9.27 -21.62
CA LEU A 92 -11.55 9.36 -22.42
C LEU A 92 -12.72 9.86 -21.57
N GLN A 93 -12.91 9.30 -20.37
CA GLN A 93 -13.90 9.79 -19.42
C GLN A 93 -13.68 11.26 -19.06
N ARG A 94 -12.43 11.68 -18.87
CA ARG A 94 -12.11 13.08 -18.55
C ARG A 94 -12.41 14.02 -19.72
N ILE A 95 -12.09 13.61 -20.95
CA ILE A 95 -12.39 14.39 -22.16
C ILE A 95 -13.89 14.57 -22.31
N GLU A 96 -14.68 13.51 -22.09
CA GLU A 96 -16.14 13.57 -22.16
C GLU A 96 -16.73 14.57 -21.15
N GLN A 97 -16.31 14.48 -19.89
CA GLN A 97 -16.72 15.43 -18.85
C GLN A 97 -16.37 16.88 -19.20
N LEU A 98 -15.20 17.10 -19.80
CA LEU A 98 -14.78 18.45 -20.19
C LEU A 98 -15.59 18.98 -21.38
N LYS A 99 -15.94 18.14 -22.35
CA LYS A 99 -16.82 18.51 -23.47
C LYS A 99 -18.22 18.87 -23.00
N GLU A 100 -18.79 18.10 -22.09
CA GLU A 100 -20.10 18.41 -21.50
C GLU A 100 -20.07 19.75 -20.75
N LYS A 101 -19.01 19.98 -19.97
CA LYS A 101 -18.82 21.25 -19.27
C LYS A 101 -18.65 22.43 -20.22
N GLU A 102 -17.88 22.26 -21.30
CA GLU A 102 -17.71 23.28 -22.33
C GLU A 102 -19.03 23.66 -22.98
N MET A 103 -19.85 22.67 -23.33
CA MET A 103 -21.19 22.88 -23.90
C MET A 103 -22.09 23.68 -22.94
N MET A 104 -22.19 23.25 -21.69
CA MET A 104 -23.00 23.92 -20.66
C MET A 104 -22.58 25.39 -20.46
N LEU A 105 -21.27 25.64 -20.36
CA LEU A 105 -20.74 27.00 -20.19
C LEU A 105 -20.96 27.86 -21.43
N SER A 106 -20.87 27.28 -22.64
CA SER A 106 -21.13 27.99 -23.89
C SER A 106 -22.60 28.41 -23.99
N GLU A 107 -23.52 27.53 -23.61
CA GLU A 107 -24.96 27.83 -23.58
C GLU A 107 -25.27 28.93 -22.55
N GLU A 108 -24.75 28.83 -21.34
CA GLU A 108 -24.94 29.84 -20.30
C GLU A 108 -24.38 31.20 -20.74
N ASN A 109 -23.18 31.21 -21.33
CA ASN A 109 -22.55 32.44 -21.80
C ASN A 109 -23.37 33.09 -22.94
N ALA A 110 -23.92 32.30 -23.87
CA ALA A 110 -24.81 32.81 -24.91
C ALA A 110 -26.06 33.48 -24.30
N MET A 111 -26.71 32.83 -23.32
CA MET A 111 -27.88 33.41 -22.62
C MET A 111 -27.54 34.72 -21.89
N LEU A 112 -26.37 34.78 -21.24
CA LEU A 112 -25.91 35.99 -20.56
C LEU A 112 -25.62 37.12 -21.55
N CYS A 113 -24.96 36.83 -22.67
CA CYS A 113 -24.73 37.81 -23.73
C CYS A 113 -26.04 38.43 -24.24
N ASP A 114 -27.07 37.62 -24.45
CA ASP A 114 -28.35 38.12 -24.94
C ASP A 114 -29.09 38.96 -23.90
N LYS A 115 -29.02 38.58 -22.61
CA LYS A 115 -29.52 39.43 -21.51
C LYS A 115 -28.82 40.79 -21.48
N VAL A 116 -27.49 40.81 -21.59
CA VAL A 116 -26.70 42.05 -21.59
C VAL A 116 -27.09 42.94 -22.78
N LYS A 117 -27.20 42.37 -23.99
CA LYS A 117 -27.67 43.11 -25.18
C LYS A 117 -29.05 43.71 -24.94
N PHE A 118 -29.98 42.93 -24.39
CA PHE A 118 -31.33 43.39 -24.06
C PHE A 118 -31.32 44.57 -23.07
N PHE A 119 -30.57 44.47 -21.97
CA PHE A 119 -30.46 45.56 -21.00
C PHE A 119 -29.86 46.84 -21.62
N ASN A 120 -28.85 46.70 -22.48
CA ASN A 120 -28.26 47.84 -23.18
C ASN A 120 -29.26 48.49 -24.14
N LEU A 121 -30.04 47.70 -24.89
CA LEU A 121 -31.11 48.20 -25.75
C LEU A 121 -32.18 48.97 -24.97
N VAL A 122 -32.61 48.44 -23.82
CA VAL A 122 -33.58 49.12 -22.94
C VAL A 122 -33.00 50.41 -22.37
N LYS A 123 -31.75 50.40 -21.90
CA LYS A 123 -31.06 51.60 -21.41
C LYS A 123 -30.99 52.70 -22.47
N ILE A 124 -30.58 52.35 -23.69
CA ILE A 124 -30.51 53.31 -24.81
C ILE A 124 -31.90 53.89 -25.10
N LYS A 125 -32.94 53.06 -25.18
CA LYS A 125 -34.32 53.54 -25.39
C LYS A 125 -34.82 54.45 -24.27
N LEU A 126 -34.42 54.20 -23.02
CA LEU A 126 -34.81 55.03 -21.87
C LEU A 126 -34.08 56.37 -21.82
N PHE A 127 -32.85 56.45 -22.33
CA PHE A 127 -32.01 57.66 -22.31
C PHE A 127 -32.20 58.56 -23.55
N CYS A 128 -32.83 58.04 -24.61
CA CYS A 128 -33.14 58.77 -25.84
C CYS A 128 -34.52 59.47 -25.84
N PHE A 129 -35.18 59.58 -24.69
CA PHE A 129 -36.40 60.35 -24.47
C PHE A 129 -36.23 61.25 -23.24
#